data_AF-A0A7C9D3X5-F1
#
_entry.id   AF-A0A7C9D3X5-F1
#
_cell.length_a   1.000
_cell.length_b   1.000
_cell.length_c   1.000
_cell.angle_alpha   90.00
_cell.angle_beta   90.00
_cell.angle_gamma   90.00
#
_symmetry.space_group_name_H-M   'P 1'
#
loop_
_entity.id
_entity.type
_entity.pdbx_description
1 polymer ?
#
loop_
_entity_poly.entity_id
_entity_poly.type
_entity_poly.pdbx_seq_one_letter_code
_entity_poly.pdbx_strand_id
1 'polypeptide(L)'
;MGVHGLWDLLAPVGRRVSVETLAGKRLAIDASIWMVQFMKAMRDEKGEVVRNAHLLGFFRRICKLLFLRTKPVFVFDGGTPALKRRTVIARRRQRENAQAKIRKTAEKLLMNHVGIFQLEYFVHPFWFVS
;
A
#
# COMPACT_ATOMS: atom_id res chain seq x y z
N MET A 1 -8.37 -3.66 -3.91
CA MET A 1 -9.08 -4.01 -5.16
C MET A 1 -10.22 -4.95 -4.77
N GLY A 2 -11.29 -5.02 -5.55
CA GLY A 2 -12.47 -5.81 -5.21
C GLY A 2 -13.74 -4.97 -5.05
N VAL A 3 -14.80 -5.63 -4.58
CA VAL A 3 -16.11 -5.04 -4.29
C VAL A 3 -16.07 -4.44 -2.88
N HIS A 4 -16.54 -3.21 -2.73
CA HIS A 4 -16.55 -2.51 -1.45
C HIS A 4 -17.59 -3.13 -0.50
N GLY A 5 -17.26 -3.34 0.77
CA GLY A 5 -18.14 -3.94 1.78
C GLY A 5 -18.38 -5.46 1.65
N LEU A 6 -17.83 -6.11 0.63
CA LEU A 6 -18.11 -7.52 0.36
C LEU A 6 -17.63 -8.45 1.48
N TRP A 7 -16.48 -8.18 2.08
CA TRP A 7 -15.93 -9.03 3.13
C TRP A 7 -16.73 -8.95 4.43
N ASP A 8 -17.20 -7.75 4.79
CA ASP A 8 -18.02 -7.54 5.99
C ASP A 8 -19.36 -8.27 5.84
N LEU A 9 -19.96 -8.20 4.63
CA LEU A 9 -21.18 -8.92 4.29
C LEU A 9 -21.01 -10.45 4.38
N LEU A 10 -19.87 -10.98 3.93
CA LEU A 10 -19.60 -12.42 3.89
C LEU A 10 -18.99 -12.97 5.19
N ALA A 11 -18.61 -12.12 6.14
CA ALA A 11 -17.97 -12.53 7.39
C ALA A 11 -18.74 -13.63 8.15
N PRO A 12 -20.09 -13.59 8.27
CA PRO A 12 -20.84 -14.60 9.02
C PRO A 12 -20.78 -16.02 8.42
N VAL A 13 -20.52 -16.13 7.11
CA VAL A 13 -20.49 -17.41 6.38
C VAL A 13 -19.08 -17.90 6.10
N GLY A 14 -18.05 -17.16 6.55
CA GLY A 14 -16.65 -17.51 6.37
C GLY A 14 -16.26 -18.77 7.14
N ARG A 15 -15.59 -19.71 6.46
CA ARG A 15 -15.04 -20.92 7.10
C ARG A 15 -13.54 -20.78 7.33
N ARG A 16 -13.09 -21.08 8.55
CA ARG A 16 -11.67 -21.22 8.84
C ARG A 16 -11.20 -22.59 8.37
N VAL A 17 -10.14 -22.59 7.57
CA VAL A 17 -9.53 -23.80 7.02
C VAL A 17 -8.08 -23.82 7.47
N SER A 18 -7.64 -24.96 8.00
CA SER A 18 -6.25 -25.13 8.40
C SER A 18 -5.34 -25.14 7.17
N VAL A 19 -4.13 -24.61 7.31
CA VAL A 19 -3.24 -24.44 6.17
C VAL A 19 -2.71 -25.79 5.67
N GLU A 20 -2.63 -26.77 6.57
CA GLU A 20 -2.23 -28.15 6.30
C GLU A 20 -3.13 -28.82 5.27
N THR A 21 -4.42 -28.45 5.21
CA THR A 21 -5.37 -29.03 4.24
C THR A 21 -5.08 -28.60 2.79
N LEU A 22 -4.20 -27.61 2.60
CA LEU A 22 -3.78 -27.16 1.27
C LEU A 22 -2.66 -28.01 0.68
N ALA A 23 -2.03 -28.89 1.47
CA ALA A 23 -0.97 -29.76 1.01
C ALA A 23 -1.42 -30.62 -0.20
N GLY A 24 -0.57 -30.68 -1.23
CA GLY A 24 -0.83 -31.38 -2.49
C GLY A 24 -1.83 -30.70 -3.43
N LYS A 25 -2.55 -29.66 -2.99
CA LYS A 25 -3.53 -28.94 -3.82
C LYS A 25 -2.84 -28.03 -4.83
N ARG A 26 -3.46 -27.90 -6.01
CA ARG A 26 -3.11 -26.85 -6.99
C ARG A 26 -3.80 -25.56 -6.59
N LEU A 27 -3.04 -24.48 -6.42
CA LEU A 27 -3.56 -23.18 -5.98
C LEU A 27 -3.32 -22.13 -7.07
N ALA A 28 -4.40 -21.57 -7.62
CA ALA A 28 -4.30 -20.40 -8.47
C ALA A 28 -4.01 -19.16 -7.60
N ILE A 29 -2.95 -18.43 -7.93
CA ILE A 29 -2.50 -17.25 -7.20
C ILE A 29 -2.58 -16.04 -8.14
N ASP A 30 -3.36 -15.03 -7.75
CA ASP A 30 -3.34 -13.72 -8.40
C ASP A 30 -1.97 -13.06 -8.16
N ALA A 31 -1.13 -13.04 -9.20
CA ALA A 31 0.21 -12.49 -9.14
C ALA A 31 0.19 -10.96 -9.31
N SER A 32 -0.77 -10.42 -10.07
CA SER A 32 -0.95 -8.99 -10.28
C SER A 32 -1.18 -8.25 -8.97
N ILE A 33 -2.02 -8.79 -8.09
CA ILE A 33 -2.30 -8.18 -6.79
C ILE A 33 -1.09 -8.27 -5.85
N TRP A 34 -0.31 -9.35 -5.91
CA TRP A 34 0.92 -9.49 -5.13
C TRP A 34 1.94 -8.42 -5.48
N MET A 35 2.20 -8.17 -6.77
CA MET A 35 3.12 -7.12 -7.21
C MET A 35 2.73 -5.75 -6.63
N VAL A 36 1.44 -5.39 -6.73
CA VAL A 36 0.94 -4.12 -6.21
C VAL A 36 1.06 -4.04 -4.68
N GLN A 37 0.83 -5.13 -3.97
CA GLN A 37 0.98 -5.19 -2.52
C GLN A 37 2.44 -5.04 -2.10
N PHE A 38 3.38 -5.74 -2.74
CA PHE A 38 4.79 -5.69 -2.37
C PHE A 38 5.39 -4.30 -2.56
N MET A 39 5.12 -3.65 -3.69
CA MET A 39 5.61 -2.28 -3.93
C MET A 39 5.01 -1.25 -2.97
N LYS A 40 3.83 -1.50 -2.41
CA LYS A 40 3.20 -0.57 -1.46
C LYS A 40 3.63 -0.80 -0.02
N ALA A 41 3.73 -2.05 0.39
CA ALA A 41 3.89 -2.44 1.80
C ALA A 41 5.34 -2.58 2.24
N MET A 42 6.27 -2.92 1.33
CA MET A 42 7.68 -3.10 1.69
C MET A 42 8.40 -1.75 1.67
N ARG A 43 8.45 -1.11 2.84
CA ARG A 43 9.20 0.12 3.08
C ARG A 43 10.44 -0.16 3.91
N ASP A 44 11.52 0.55 3.63
CA ASP A 44 12.69 0.56 4.49
C ASP A 44 12.48 1.48 5.70
N GLU A 45 13.50 1.59 6.55
CA GLU A 45 13.47 2.43 7.77
C GLU A 45 13.26 3.92 7.45
N LYS A 46 13.56 4.36 6.22
CA LYS A 46 13.36 5.73 5.75
C LYS A 46 11.99 5.94 5.10
N GLY A 47 11.17 4.88 5.00
CA GLY A 47 9.86 4.92 4.35
C GLY A 47 9.89 4.74 2.83
N GLU A 48 11.06 4.51 2.25
CA GLU A 48 11.24 4.33 0.81
C GLU A 48 10.89 2.91 0.38
N VAL A 49 10.47 2.74 -0.88
CA VAL A 49 10.16 1.40 -1.39
C VAL A 49 11.45 0.58 -1.44
N VAL A 50 11.43 -0.59 -0.81
CA VAL A 50 12.57 -1.51 -0.84
C VAL A 50 12.90 -1.87 -2.29
N ARG A 51 14.17 -1.73 -2.67
CA ARG A 51 14.65 -2.10 -4.01
C ARG A 51 14.31 -3.56 -4.28
N ASN A 52 13.73 -3.84 -5.45
CA ASN A 52 13.29 -5.19 -5.84
C ASN A 52 12.29 -5.84 -4.84
N ALA A 53 11.48 -5.03 -4.13
CA ALA A 53 10.46 -5.49 -3.19
C ALA A 53 9.57 -6.62 -3.75
N HIS A 54 9.23 -6.53 -5.04
CA HIS A 54 8.44 -7.55 -5.71
C HIS A 54 9.17 -8.89 -5.77
N LEU A 55 10.45 -8.94 -6.16
CA LEU A 55 11.23 -10.19 -6.18
C LEU A 55 11.36 -10.81 -4.79
N LEU A 56 11.69 -9.98 -3.79
CA LEU A 56 11.82 -10.44 -2.40
C LEU A 56 10.49 -10.98 -1.85
N GLY A 57 9.39 -10.26 -2.11
CA GLY A 57 8.05 -10.67 -1.71
C GLY A 57 7.60 -11.97 -2.36
N PHE A 58 7.81 -12.11 -3.68
CA PHE A 58 7.51 -13.34 -4.41
C PHE A 58 8.33 -14.50 -3.86
N PHE A 59 9.65 -14.34 -3.72
CA PHE A 59 10.54 -15.38 -3.20
C PHE A 59 10.05 -15.90 -1.84
N ARG A 60 9.80 -15.00 -0.88
CA ARG A 60 9.32 -15.38 0.46
C ARG A 60 7.98 -16.12 0.42
N ARG A 61 7.02 -15.65 -0.38
CA ARG A 61 5.70 -16.31 -0.49
C ARG A 61 5.78 -17.65 -1.22
N ILE A 62 6.61 -17.76 -2.26
CA ILE A 62 6.85 -19.03 -2.97
C ILE A 62 7.45 -20.05 -2.00
N CYS A 63 8.50 -19.69 -1.26
CA CYS A 63 9.10 -20.57 -0.26
C CYS A 63 8.06 -21.05 0.76
N LYS A 64 7.18 -20.16 1.24
CA LYS A 64 6.11 -20.55 2.17
C LYS A 64 5.11 -21.53 1.53
N LEU A 65 4.69 -21.28 0.29
CA LEU A 65 3.76 -22.16 -0.43
C LEU A 65 4.34 -23.55 -0.70
N LEU A 66 5.62 -23.61 -1.06
CA LEU A 66 6.34 -24.88 -1.27
C LEU A 66 6.58 -25.63 0.05
N PHE A 67 6.91 -24.92 1.13
CA PHE A 67 6.99 -25.49 2.48
C PHE A 67 5.68 -26.16 2.90
N LEU A 68 4.55 -25.56 2.54
CA LEU A 68 3.20 -26.12 2.75
C LEU A 68 2.81 -27.22 1.74
N ARG A 69 3.75 -27.65 0.89
CA ARG A 69 3.57 -28.69 -0.13
C ARG A 69 2.44 -28.39 -1.12
N THR A 70 2.17 -27.11 -1.37
CA THR A 70 1.17 -26.70 -2.38
C THR A 70 1.78 -26.69 -3.78
N LYS A 71 0.94 -26.71 -4.82
CA LYS A 71 1.34 -26.58 -6.23
C LYS A 71 0.83 -25.24 -6.79
N PRO A 72 1.56 -24.13 -6.61
CA PRO A 72 1.09 -22.82 -7.02
C PRO A 72 1.07 -22.66 -8.54
N VAL A 73 0.02 -22.02 -9.05
CA VAL A 73 -0.15 -21.61 -10.45
C VAL A 73 -0.36 -20.10 -10.44
N PHE A 74 0.63 -19.35 -10.89
CA PHE A 74 0.56 -17.88 -10.92
C PHE A 74 -0.25 -17.41 -12.12
N VAL A 75 -1.26 -16.58 -11.85
CA VAL A 75 -2.13 -15.98 -12.84
C VAL A 75 -1.86 -14.48 -12.86
N PHE A 76 -1.46 -13.98 -14.02
CA PHE A 76 -1.28 -12.57 -14.27
C PHE A 76 -2.49 -12.05 -15.05
N ASP A 77 -2.92 -10.84 -14.70
CA ASP A 77 -3.96 -10.15 -15.46
C ASP A 77 -3.47 -9.89 -16.89
N GLY A 78 -4.34 -10.12 -17.87
CA GLY A 78 -4.16 -9.65 -19.23
C GLY A 78 -4.55 -8.18 -19.39
N GLY A 79 -4.85 -7.78 -20.63
CA GLY A 79 -5.31 -6.41 -20.93
C GLY A 79 -6.55 -6.02 -20.11
N THR A 80 -6.56 -4.79 -19.58
CA THR A 80 -7.71 -4.30 -18.80
C THR A 80 -8.96 -4.21 -19.69
N PRO A 81 -10.09 -4.86 -19.34
CA PRO A 81 -11.32 -4.81 -20.11
C PRO A 81 -11.85 -3.38 -20.26
N ALA A 82 -12.47 -3.08 -21.41
CA ALA A 82 -12.99 -1.74 -21.72
C ALA A 82 -13.92 -1.19 -20.63
N LEU A 83 -14.78 -2.05 -20.06
CA LEU A 83 -15.72 -1.70 -18.99
C LEU A 83 -15.02 -1.16 -17.72
N LYS A 84 -13.79 -1.61 -17.43
CA LYS A 84 -13.02 -1.16 -16.25
C LYS A 84 -12.19 0.10 -16.51
N ARG A 85 -11.99 0.52 -17.77
CA ARG A 85 -11.10 1.65 -18.11
C ARG A 85 -11.54 2.95 -17.42
N ARG A 86 -12.82 3.32 -17.52
CA ARG A 86 -13.36 4.55 -16.90
C ARG A 86 -13.11 4.58 -15.39
N THR A 87 -13.41 3.48 -14.71
CA THR A 87 -13.21 3.36 -13.25
C THR A 87 -11.74 3.39 -12.86
N VAL A 88 -10.85 2.77 -13.65
CA VAL A 88 -9.39 2.82 -13.41
C VAL A 88 -8.87 4.25 -13.52
N ILE A 89 -9.28 4.99 -14.56
CA ILE A 89 -8.90 6.39 -14.76
C ILE A 89 -9.42 7.27 -13.62
N ALA A 90 -10.70 7.12 -13.26
CA ALA A 90 -11.31 7.89 -12.16
C ALA A 90 -10.56 7.66 -10.83
N ARG A 91 -10.24 6.39 -10.52
CA ARG A 91 -9.46 6.04 -9.32
C ARG A 91 -8.04 6.60 -9.36
N ARG A 92 -7.40 6.63 -10.53
CA ARG A 92 -6.08 7.23 -10.70
C ARG A 92 -6.13 8.74 -10.41
N ARG A 93 -7.07 9.46 -11.04
CA ARG A 93 -7.28 10.90 -10.83
C ARG A 93 -7.57 11.24 -9.37
N GLN A 94 -8.38 10.41 -8.69
CA GLN A 94 -8.66 10.61 -7.26
C GLN A 94 -7.40 10.47 -6.40
N ARG A 95 -6.51 9.50 -6.70
CA ARG A 95 -5.24 9.34 -5.98
C ARG A 95 -4.31 10.53 -6.21
N GLU A 96 -4.18 10.97 -7.45
CA GLU A 96 -3.35 12.14 -7.81
C GLU A 96 -3.85 13.40 -7.08
N ASN A 97 -5.17 13.63 -7.07
CA ASN A 97 -5.77 14.75 -6.34
C ASN A 97 -5.55 14.65 -4.82
N ALA A 98 -5.67 13.46 -4.23
CA ALA A 98 -5.42 13.26 -2.80
C ALA A 98 -3.96 13.54 -2.44
N GLN A 99 -3.02 13.09 -3.27
CA GLN A 99 -1.59 13.30 -3.07
C GLN A 99 -1.21 14.79 -3.20
N ALA A 100 -1.80 15.50 -4.16
CA ALA A 100 -1.66 16.95 -4.28
C ALA A 100 -2.20 17.71 -3.05
N LYS A 101 -3.35 17.29 -2.51
CA LYS A 101 -3.90 17.87 -1.27
C LYS A 101 -2.98 17.64 -0.08
N ILE A 102 -2.47 16.42 0.11
CA ILE A 102 -1.53 16.09 1.20
C ILE A 102 -0.29 16.99 1.11
N ARG A 103 0.28 17.14 -0.08
CA ARG A 103 1.45 17.99 -0.31
C ARG A 103 1.16 19.45 0.07
N LYS A 104 0.04 20.02 -0.40
CA LYS A 104 -0.36 21.39 -0.05
C LYS A 104 -0.55 21.58 1.45
N THR A 105 -1.16 20.60 2.13
CA THR A 105 -1.34 20.65 3.58
C THR A 105 0.00 20.60 4.30
N ALA A 106 0.92 19.73 3.89
CA ALA A 106 2.26 19.63 4.47
C ALA A 106 3.06 20.93 4.26
N GLU A 107 3.03 21.51 3.06
CA GLU A 107 3.65 22.81 2.75
C GLU A 107 3.10 23.91 3.66
N LYS A 108 1.77 23.98 3.85
CA LYS A 108 1.14 24.96 4.74
C LYS A 108 1.54 24.78 6.21
N LEU A 109 1.60 23.54 6.69
CA LEU A 109 2.03 23.23 8.07
C LEU A 109 3.49 23.63 8.30
N LEU A 110 4.37 23.35 7.34
CA LEU A 110 5.78 23.75 7.40
C LEU A 110 5.93 25.28 7.40
N MET A 111 5.22 25.98 6.51
CA MET A 111 5.24 27.46 6.48
C MET A 111 4.76 28.06 7.80
N ASN A 112 3.70 27.51 8.39
CA ASN A 112 3.21 27.96 9.69
C ASN A 112 4.25 27.76 10.79
N HIS A 113 4.92 26.60 10.84
CA HIS A 113 5.98 26.36 11.82
C HIS A 113 7.18 27.31 11.65
N VAL A 114 7.66 27.52 10.42
CA VAL A 114 8.77 28.45 10.16
C VAL A 114 8.40 29.89 10.55
N GLY A 115 7.18 30.33 10.23
CA GLY A 115 6.70 31.66 10.62
C GLY A 115 6.60 31.86 12.13
N ILE A 116 6.17 30.83 12.87
CA ILE A 116 6.14 30.84 14.34
C ILE A 116 7.55 30.96 14.92
N PHE A 117 8.50 30.17 14.42
CA PHE A 117 9.91 30.26 14.84
C PHE A 117 10.48 31.66 14.58
N GLN A 118 10.18 32.25 13.43
CA GLN A 118 10.68 33.57 13.07
C GLN A 118 10.12 34.68 13.97
N LEU A 119 8.86 34.53 14.42
CA LEU A 119 8.26 35.42 15.42
C LEU A 119 8.90 35.23 16.81
N GLU A 120 9.12 34.01 17.29
CA GLU A 120 9.81 33.77 18.57
C GLU A 120 11.22 34.38 18.59
N TYR A 121 11.99 34.23 17.52
CA TYR A 121 13.33 34.81 17.40
C TYR A 121 13.34 36.35 17.33
N PHE A 122 12.29 36.98 16.80
CA PHE A 122 12.19 38.44 16.72
C PHE A 122 11.63 39.09 17.98
N VAL A 123 10.87 38.36 18.80
CA VAL A 123 10.26 38.90 20.03
C VAL A 123 11.19 38.73 21.24
N HIS A 124 12.13 37.78 21.20
CA HIS A 124 13.08 37.51 22.29
C HIS A 124 14.45 38.26 22.35
N PRO A 125 14.89 39.12 21.41
CA PRO A 125 16.21 39.75 21.52
C PRO A 125 16.29 40.88 22.57
N PHE A 126 15.18 41.28 23.20
CA PHE A 126 15.14 42.43 24.13
C PHE A 126 15.17 42.10 25.63
N TRP A 127 15.23 40.82 26.03
CA TRP A 127 15.18 40.42 27.44
C TRP A 127 16.53 40.02 28.07
N PHE A 128 17.65 40.35 27.42
CA PHE A 128 19.01 40.07 27.93
C PHE A 128 19.89 41.34 27.98
N VAL A 129 19.37 42.44 28.54
CA VAL A 129 20.20 43.53 29.07
C VAL A 129 19.53 44.10 30.33
N SER A 130 19.86 43.57 31.49
CA SER A 130 19.72 44.21 32.81
C SER A 130 20.75 43.59 33.75
#